data_AF-X1BYR7-F1
#
_entry.id   AF-X1BYR7-F1
#
_cell.length_a   1.000
_cell.length_b   1.000
_cell.length_c   1.000
_cell.angle_alpha   90.00
_cell.angle_beta   90.00
_cell.angle_gamma   90.00
#
_symmetry.space_group_name_H-M   'P 1'
#
loop_
_entity.id
_entity.type
_entity.pdbx_description
1 polymer ?
#
loop_
_entity_poly.entity_id
_entity_poly.type
_entity_poly.pdbx_seq_one_letter_code
_entity_poly.pdbx_strand_id
1 'polypeptide(L)'
;MKSIYQFIVEPKNNRRYDNIKSIAGVDFITSTSEEDVSTSNRQAIVIETPLEYCGPIEKGDTLLVHHNVFKFYNDMKGRRKSGKSFLRDNIFFLDPDQFFAYKKGDKWYGYDRYCFIKSISPIDSYIFKP
;
A
#
# COMPACT_ATOMS: atom_id res chain seq x y z
N MET A 1 -15.38 7.01 -13.34
CA MET A 1 -14.95 5.76 -13.98
C MET A 1 -15.16 4.66 -12.95
N LYS A 2 -15.98 3.65 -13.24
CA LYS A 2 -16.18 2.50 -12.34
C LYS A 2 -15.72 1.25 -13.06
N SER A 3 -14.97 0.40 -12.37
CA SER A 3 -14.65 -0.94 -12.89
C SER A 3 -15.72 -1.91 -12.42
N ILE A 4 -15.92 -2.99 -13.17
CA ILE A 4 -16.90 -4.03 -12.82
C ILE A 4 -16.36 -4.84 -11.63
N TYR A 5 -15.08 -5.21 -11.66
CA TYR A 5 -14.47 -6.14 -10.70
C TYR A 5 -13.31 -5.54 -9.86
N GLN A 6 -12.69 -4.45 -10.30
CA GLN A 6 -11.43 -3.97 -9.72
C GLN A 6 -11.61 -2.68 -8.92
N PHE A 7 -10.88 -2.54 -7.82
CA PHE A 7 -10.81 -1.29 -7.08
C PHE A 7 -9.96 -0.28 -7.83
N ILE A 8 -10.37 0.99 -7.81
CA ILE A 8 -9.59 2.09 -8.37
C ILE A 8 -8.97 2.85 -7.22
N VAL A 9 -7.64 2.91 -7.19
CA VAL A 9 -6.88 3.48 -6.07
C VAL A 9 -5.78 4.41 -6.52
N GLU A 10 -5.37 5.30 -5.63
CA GLU A 10 -4.16 6.12 -5.75
C GLU A 10 -3.20 5.82 -4.60
N PRO A 11 -1.87 5.92 -4.79
CA PRO A 11 -0.93 5.79 -3.69
C PRO A 11 -1.05 7.00 -2.76
N LYS A 12 -0.95 6.75 -1.45
CA LYS A 12 -0.97 7.82 -0.45
C LYS A 12 0.11 8.87 -0.75
N ASN A 13 -0.21 10.14 -0.54
CA ASN A 13 0.67 11.29 -0.83
C ASN A 13 1.03 11.45 -2.32
N ASN A 14 0.30 10.81 -3.25
CA ASN A 14 0.59 10.82 -4.69
C ASN A 14 2.03 10.37 -5.03
N ARG A 15 2.64 9.55 -4.16
CA ARG A 15 4.00 9.04 -4.31
C ARG A 15 4.02 7.52 -4.24
N ARG A 16 4.70 6.88 -5.20
CA ARG A 16 4.85 5.42 -5.25
C ARG A 16 5.84 4.87 -4.22
N TYR A 17 6.76 5.71 -3.74
CA TYR A 17 7.75 5.39 -2.73
C TYR A 17 7.60 6.35 -1.55
N ASP A 18 7.70 5.82 -0.34
CA ASP A 18 7.72 6.57 0.91
C ASP A 18 9.17 6.68 1.41
N ASN A 19 10.02 7.25 0.55
CA ASN A 19 11.46 7.36 0.77
C ASN A 19 11.89 8.72 1.32
N ILE A 20 10.95 9.60 1.66
CA ILE A 20 11.23 10.93 2.22
C ILE A 20 10.72 10.95 3.66
N LYS A 21 11.63 11.13 4.61
CA LYS A 21 11.30 11.32 6.03
C LYS A 21 11.70 12.72 6.47
N SER A 22 10.77 13.45 7.09
CA SER A 22 11.07 14.74 7.69
C SER A 22 11.65 14.52 9.09
N ILE A 23 12.91 14.88 9.29
CA ILE A 23 13.60 14.80 10.58
C ILE A 23 14.07 16.21 10.92
N ALA A 24 13.59 16.74 12.06
CA ALA A 24 13.93 18.09 12.53
C ALA A 24 13.66 19.20 11.49
N GLY A 25 12.59 19.07 10.69
CA GLY A 25 12.21 20.05 9.67
C GLY A 25 13.02 19.98 8.37
N VAL A 26 13.91 18.99 8.22
CA VAL A 26 14.64 18.71 6.99
C VAL A 26 14.13 17.42 6.37
N ASP A 27 13.80 17.48 5.08
CA ASP A 27 13.39 16.30 4.31
C ASP A 27 14.61 15.47 3.93
N PHE A 28 14.71 14.26 4.48
CA PHE A 28 15.79 13.32 4.23
C PHE A 28 15.34 12.20 3.29
N ILE A 29 16.10 11.97 2.22
CA ILE A 29 15.87 10.84 1.30
C ILE A 29 16.55 9.61 1.89
N THR A 30 15.75 8.62 2.31
CA THR A 30 16.23 7.40 2.97
C THR A 30 16.71 6.32 2.01
N SER A 31 16.16 6.28 0.79
CA SER A 31 16.63 5.41 -0.29
C SER A 31 16.32 6.02 -1.65
N THR A 32 17.26 5.85 -2.58
CA THR A 32 17.11 6.20 -4.00
C THR A 32 16.84 4.96 -4.87
N SER A 33 16.88 3.76 -4.31
CA SER A 33 16.69 2.52 -5.06
C SER A 33 15.21 2.28 -5.34
N GLU A 34 14.87 2.08 -6.62
CA GLU A 34 13.51 1.69 -7.05
C GLU A 34 13.19 0.22 -6.70
N GLU A 35 14.22 -0.58 -6.38
CA GLU A 35 14.12 -2.01 -6.09
C GLU A 35 13.87 -2.31 -4.61
N ASP A 36 14.14 -1.36 -3.72
CA ASP A 36 14.00 -1.52 -2.28
C ASP A 36 12.54 -1.69 -1.85
N VAL A 37 12.25 -2.84 -1.25
CA VAL A 37 10.91 -3.18 -0.74
C VAL A 37 10.56 -2.41 0.55
N SER A 38 11.57 -1.93 1.27
CA SER A 38 11.43 -1.19 2.53
C SER A 38 10.88 0.23 2.33
N THR A 39 11.14 0.85 1.18
CA THR A 39 10.73 2.24 0.87
C THR A 39 9.57 2.31 -0.11
N SER A 40 9.05 1.17 -0.57
CA SER A 40 7.84 1.14 -1.40
C SER A 40 6.61 1.54 -0.60
N ASN A 41 5.78 2.42 -1.15
CA ASN A 41 4.52 2.79 -0.52
C ASN A 41 3.60 1.56 -0.49
N ARG A 42 2.90 1.34 0.62
CA ARG A 42 1.95 0.23 0.81
C ARG A 42 0.56 0.71 1.17
N GLN A 43 0.33 2.02 1.19
CA GLN A 43 -0.95 2.63 1.50
C GLN A 43 -1.56 3.19 0.23
N ALA A 44 -2.77 2.73 -0.09
CA ALA A 44 -3.55 3.18 -1.24
C ALA A 44 -4.84 3.84 -0.75
N ILE A 45 -5.26 4.93 -1.37
CA ILE A 45 -6.54 5.59 -1.09
C ILE A 45 -7.54 5.14 -2.15
N VAL A 46 -8.73 4.70 -1.73
CA VAL A 46 -9.78 4.24 -2.65
C VAL A 46 -10.42 5.44 -3.32
N ILE A 47 -10.30 5.51 -4.65
CA ILE A 47 -11.00 6.51 -5.48
C ILE A 47 -12.41 6.01 -5.81
N GLU A 48 -12.56 4.72 -6.09
CA GLU A 48 -13.83 4.12 -6.47
C GLU A 48 -13.82 2.61 -6.20
N THR A 49 -14.96 2.08 -5.76
CA THR A 49 -15.19 0.65 -5.54
C THR A 49 -15.78 -0.02 -6.78
N PRO A 50 -15.56 -1.33 -6.96
CA PRO A 50 -16.20 -2.09 -8.04
C PRO A 50 -17.73 -2.07 -7.94
N LEU A 51 -18.42 -2.20 -9.07
CA LEU A 51 -19.89 -2.24 -9.10
C LEU A 51 -20.49 -3.45 -8.37
N GLU A 52 -19.84 -4.61 -8.46
CA GLU A 52 -20.30 -5.85 -7.80
C GLU A 52 -19.87 -5.93 -6.33
N TYR A 53 -19.14 -4.94 -5.81
CA TYR A 53 -18.63 -4.96 -4.45
C TYR A 53 -19.67 -4.44 -3.46
N CYS A 54 -20.16 -5.33 -2.59
CA CYS A 54 -21.11 -5.02 -1.51
C CYS A 54 -20.46 -5.03 -0.11
N GLY A 55 -19.14 -4.91 -0.02
CA GLY A 55 -18.43 -4.94 1.26
C GLY A 55 -18.31 -3.58 1.94
N PRO A 56 -17.62 -3.51 3.09
CA PRO A 56 -17.59 -2.32 3.96
C PRO A 56 -16.64 -1.20 3.51
N ILE A 57 -15.81 -1.44 2.48
CA ILE A 57 -14.85 -0.47 1.95
C ILE A 57 -15.58 0.61 1.18
N GLU A 58 -15.27 1.87 1.48
CA GLU A 58 -15.84 3.04 0.82
C GLU A 58 -14.77 3.89 0.15
N LYS A 59 -15.22 4.82 -0.70
CA LYS A 59 -14.35 5.83 -1.30
C LYS A 59 -13.70 6.69 -0.21
N GLY A 60 -12.37 6.84 -0.28
CA GLY A 60 -11.56 7.57 0.70
C GLY A 60 -10.91 6.68 1.76
N ASP A 61 -11.34 5.42 1.89
CA ASP A 61 -10.68 4.48 2.80
C ASP A 61 -9.23 4.20 2.35
N THR A 62 -8.37 3.86 3.32
CA THR A 62 -6.97 3.51 3.03
C THR A 62 -6.79 2.00 2.99
N LEU A 63 -6.35 1.43 1.87
CA LEU A 63 -5.99 0.02 1.75
C LEU A 63 -4.51 -0.21 2.03
N LEU A 64 -4.21 -1.34 2.67
CA LEU A 64 -2.85 -1.86 2.82
C LEU A 64 -2.58 -2.85 1.68
N VAL A 65 -1.81 -2.40 0.70
CA VAL A 65 -1.57 -3.14 -0.54
C VAL A 65 -0.23 -3.88 -0.52
N HIS A 66 -0.09 -4.85 -1.42
CA HIS A 66 1.18 -5.50 -1.66
C HIS A 66 2.21 -4.51 -2.25
N HIS A 67 3.47 -4.62 -1.83
CA HIS A 67 4.55 -3.69 -2.24
C HIS A 67 4.80 -3.65 -3.76
N ASN A 68 4.39 -4.69 -4.49
CA ASN A 68 4.52 -4.73 -5.95
C ASN A 68 3.48 -3.90 -6.71
N VAL A 69 2.37 -3.50 -6.07
CA VAL A 69 1.28 -2.78 -6.75
C VAL A 69 1.77 -1.46 -7.35
N PHE A 70 2.59 -0.72 -6.60
CA PHE A 70 3.09 0.59 -7.01
C PHE A 70 4.51 0.56 -7.60
N LYS A 71 5.15 -0.62 -7.63
CA LYS A 71 6.56 -0.74 -7.99
C LYS A 71 6.79 -0.53 -9.48
N PHE A 72 7.90 0.12 -9.82
CA PHE A 72 8.45 0.06 -11.17
C PHE A 72 9.24 -1.22 -11.37
N TYR A 73 9.26 -1.72 -12.60
CA TYR A 73 10.16 -2.78 -13.02
C TYR A 73 10.87 -2.35 -14.29
N ASN A 74 12.07 -2.89 -14.50
CA ASN A 74 12.81 -2.70 -15.75
C ASN A 74 12.48 -3.87 -16.69
N ASP A 75 12.13 -3.56 -17.93
CA ASP A 75 11.99 -4.59 -18.95
C ASP A 75 13.36 -5.18 -19.32
N MET A 76 13.37 -6.23 -20.15
CA MET A 76 14.61 -6.87 -20.63
C MET A 76 15.55 -5.91 -21.38
N LYS A 77 15.08 -4.71 -21.75
CA LYS A 77 15.85 -3.65 -22.42
C LYS A 77 16.23 -2.52 -21.45
N GLY A 78 16.06 -2.71 -20.15
CA GLY A 78 16.39 -1.72 -19.12
C GLY A 78 15.46 -0.51 -19.07
N ARG A 79 14.29 -0.57 -19.71
CA ARG A 79 13.33 0.54 -19.73
C ARG A 79 12.41 0.44 -18.52
N ARG A 80 12.26 1.56 -17.81
CA ARG A 80 11.34 1.64 -16.66
C ARG A 80 9.89 1.49 -17.11
N LYS A 81 9.21 0.50 -16.56
CA LYS A 81 7.79 0.18 -16.81
C LYS A 81 7.03 0.09 -15.49
N SER A 82 5.73 0.38 -15.55
CA SER A 82 4.84 0.20 -14.41
C SER A 82 4.18 -1.18 -14.46
N GLY A 83 3.87 -1.73 -13.29
CA GLY A 83 3.08 -2.95 -13.13
C GLY A 83 1.77 -2.95 -13.93
N LYS A 84 1.22 -4.14 -14.17
CA LYS A 84 -0.08 -4.35 -14.86
C LYS A 84 -1.21 -3.49 -14.26
N SER A 85 -1.15 -3.28 -12.94
CA SER A 85 -2.13 -2.49 -12.19
C SER A 85 -2.15 -1.01 -12.56
N PHE A 86 -1.12 -0.47 -13.22
CA PHE A 86 -1.05 0.96 -13.54
C PHE A 86 -1.91 1.33 -14.76
N LEU A 87 -2.80 2.32 -14.58
CA LEU A 87 -3.59 2.89 -15.67
C LEU A 87 -2.98 4.19 -16.20
N ARG A 88 -3.07 5.28 -15.42
CA ARG A 88 -2.63 6.64 -15.81
C ARG A 88 -2.61 7.56 -14.59
N ASP A 89 -1.80 8.61 -14.57
CA ASP A 89 -1.88 9.71 -13.58
C ASP A 89 -1.92 9.24 -12.10
N ASN A 90 -1.11 8.23 -11.76
CA ASN A 90 -1.08 7.54 -10.45
C ASN A 90 -2.37 6.81 -10.04
N ILE A 91 -3.25 6.54 -11.00
CA ILE A 91 -4.41 5.67 -10.82
C ILE A 91 -4.00 4.23 -11.09
N PHE A 92 -4.38 3.34 -10.17
CA PHE A 92 -4.11 1.91 -10.25
C PHE A 92 -5.41 1.12 -10.10
N PHE A 93 -5.49 0.01 -10.84
CA PHE A 93 -6.48 -1.02 -10.65
C PHE A 93 -5.94 -2.09 -9.72
N LEU A 94 -6.76 -2.44 -8.74
CA LEU A 94 -6.38 -3.35 -7.69
C LEU A 94 -7.38 -4.50 -7.62
N ASP A 95 -6.87 -5.71 -7.76
CA ASP A 95 -7.66 -6.92 -7.59
C ASP A 95 -7.83 -7.21 -6.08
N PRO A 96 -8.94 -7.86 -5.66
CA PRO A 96 -9.18 -8.22 -4.26
C PRO A 96 -8.02 -8.92 -3.55
N ASP A 97 -7.21 -9.70 -4.27
CA ASP A 97 -6.05 -10.43 -3.74
C ASP A 97 -4.79 -9.57 -3.55
N GLN A 98 -4.78 -8.33 -4.04
CA GLN A 98 -3.60 -7.46 -4.00
C GLN A 98 -3.53 -6.56 -2.75
N PHE A 99 -4.47 -6.70 -1.82
CA PHE A 99 -4.49 -5.99 -0.54
C PHE A 99 -4.89 -6.89 0.62
N PHE A 100 -4.46 -6.51 1.81
CA PHE A 100 -4.59 -7.34 3.02
C PHE A 100 -5.56 -6.74 4.04
N ALA A 101 -5.67 -5.41 4.08
CA ALA A 101 -6.45 -4.70 5.07
C ALA A 101 -6.97 -3.38 4.51
N TYR A 102 -7.98 -2.83 5.17
CA TYR A 102 -8.49 -1.49 4.95
C TYR A 102 -8.57 -0.72 6.27
N LYS A 103 -8.34 0.59 6.22
CA LYS A 103 -8.47 1.50 7.35
C LYS A 103 -9.75 2.30 7.16
N LYS A 104 -10.64 2.24 8.14
CA LYS A 104 -11.86 3.05 8.22
C LYS A 104 -11.76 3.95 9.44
N GLY A 105 -11.64 5.25 9.22
CA GLY A 105 -11.27 6.22 10.26
C GLY A 105 -9.89 5.87 10.86
N ASP A 106 -9.87 5.52 12.15
CA ASP A 106 -8.64 5.20 12.88
C ASP A 106 -8.41 3.71 13.15
N LYS A 107 -9.32 2.86 12.67
CA LYS A 107 -9.22 1.41 12.88
C LYS A 107 -8.85 0.69 11.59
N TRP A 108 -7.96 -0.29 11.73
CA TRP A 108 -7.61 -1.22 10.67
C TRP A 108 -8.46 -2.48 10.78
N TYR A 109 -8.95 -2.92 9.64
CA TYR A 109 -9.76 -4.12 9.48
C TYR A 109 -9.08 -5.03 8.47
N GLY A 110 -9.01 -6.32 8.78
CA GLY A 110 -8.60 -7.33 7.82
C GLY A 110 -9.60 -7.44 6.67
N TYR A 111 -9.10 -7.72 5.46
CA TYR A 111 -9.95 -7.98 4.32
C TYR A 111 -10.08 -9.48 4.06
N ASP A 112 -11.31 -9.94 3.85
CA ASP A 112 -11.63 -11.35 3.54
C ASP A 112 -11.01 -12.33 4.56
N ARG A 113 -10.08 -13.19 4.11
CA ARG A 113 -9.40 -14.21 4.92
C ARG A 113 -8.26 -13.69 5.80
N TYR A 114 -7.86 -12.42 5.67
CA TYR A 114 -6.71 -11.89 6.38
C TYR A 114 -7.10 -11.40 7.77
N CYS A 115 -6.35 -11.83 8.80
CA CYS A 115 -6.50 -11.36 10.18
C CYS A 115 -5.14 -10.88 10.70
N PHE A 116 -5.10 -9.64 11.19
CA PHE A 116 -3.90 -9.07 11.80
C PHE A 116 -3.98 -9.23 13.31
N ILE A 117 -3.03 -9.98 13.86
CA ILE A 117 -2.94 -10.22 15.30
C ILE A 117 -1.86 -9.31 15.87
N LYS A 118 -2.22 -8.53 16.89
CA LYS A 118 -1.23 -7.76 17.67
C LYS A 118 -0.44 -8.75 18.52
N SER A 119 0.88 -8.71 18.44
CA SER A 119 1.73 -9.50 19.32
C SER A 119 1.45 -9.16 20.79
N ILE A 120 1.48 -10.18 21.65
CA ILE A 120 1.46 -9.96 23.10
C ILE A 120 2.71 -9.19 23.51
N SER A 121 2.59 -8.39 24.58
CA SER A 121 3.76 -7.71 25.13
C SER A 121 4.81 -8.74 25.54
N PRO A 122 6.10 -8.48 25.28
CA PRO A 122 7.16 -9.38 25.74
C PRO A 122 7.07 -9.52 27.26
N ILE A 123 7.25 -10.74 27.74
CA ILE A 123 7.37 -11.00 29.18
C ILE A 123 8.72 -10.44 29.60
N ASP A 124 8.71 -9.54 30.59
CA ASP A 124 9.92 -8.99 31.19
C ASP A 124 10.76 -10.16 31.73
N SER A 125 11.89 -10.44 31.06
CA SER A 125 12.80 -11.51 31.44
C SER A 125 14.21 -10.96 31.52
N TYR A 126 14.93 -11.41 32.55
CA TYR A 126 16.32 -11.04 32.81
C TYR A 126 17.25 -11.43 31.65
N ILE A 127 16.88 -12.45 30.87
CA ILE A 127 17.68 -12.98 29.74
C ILE A 127 17.68 -12.01 28.55
N PHE A 128 16.65 -11.16 28.41
CA PHE A 128 16.50 -10.25 27.27
C PHE A 128 16.87 -8.79 27.59
N LYS A 129 17.49 -8.53 28.75
CA LYS A 129 17.99 -7.19 29.10
C LYS A 129 19.48 -7.10 28.71
N PRO A 130 19.90 -6.05 27.98
CA PRO A 130 21.29 -5.83 27.60
C PRO A 130 22.20 -5.52 28.80
#